data_AF-A0A0N4X5A5-F1
#
_entry.id   AF-A0A0N4X5A5-F1
#
_cell.length_a   1.000
_cell.length_b   1.000
_cell.length_c   1.000
_cell.angle_alpha   90.00
_cell.angle_beta   90.00
_cell.angle_gamma   90.00
#
_symmetry.space_group_name_H-M   'P 1'
#
loop_
_entity.id
_entity.type
_entity.pdbx_description
1 polymer ?
#
loop_
_entity_poly.entity_id
_entity_poly.type
_entity_poly.pdbx_seq_one_letter_code
_entity_poly.pdbx_strand_id
1 'polypeptide(L)'
;MANEDIAVTKFREYLRVKTEHPTPDYVGCQRYLFNLADELGIARRAVEACSFPSKFNAIPGKPFIIMTIPGSQPELKSVVLYSHTDVVPAVKDQWKYDPYSAHKDEHGNIYGRGAQDMKSVGSQYFEAIRRHFQRGKKQWPRTIHIVWAPDEELGGVDGMQKFVKMEEFRDLKLGFMLDEGLASETSSFKQSFINSALSFREEQRLLLKNDSTKRLGDVITLNITKVEGGVQVNVVPDSFTILLDVRTPPTADLNEMEKRIASWCTKAGAGVTYEFIRKSEITAVTPTTSDDPFWSAFEKSLKEEKCSFDKEIFPGSTDSRFVREVHKLCFIGLVDRISNCRLFLYGFNMHLFIFIWLLS
;
A
#
# COMPACT_ATOMS: atom_id res chain seq x y z
N MET A 1 17.85 6.90 -35.27
CA MET A 1 17.42 6.20 -34.04
C MET A 1 18.44 5.10 -33.79
N ALA A 2 19.16 5.14 -32.68
CA ALA A 2 20.12 4.08 -32.35
C ALA A 2 19.39 2.73 -32.28
N ASN A 3 19.97 1.66 -32.82
CA ASN A 3 19.41 0.31 -32.74
C ASN A 3 19.17 -0.04 -31.26
N GLU A 4 17.93 -0.39 -30.91
CA GLU A 4 17.57 -0.85 -29.57
C GLU A 4 18.36 -2.13 -29.24
N ASP A 5 18.92 -2.21 -28.03
CA ASP A 5 19.63 -3.42 -27.58
C ASP A 5 18.68 -4.63 -27.67
N ILE A 6 19.17 -5.74 -28.22
CA ILE A 6 18.36 -6.95 -28.43
C ILE A 6 17.68 -7.43 -27.14
N ALA A 7 18.34 -7.28 -25.98
CA ALA A 7 17.76 -7.65 -24.70
C ALA A 7 16.51 -6.81 -24.38
N VAL A 8 16.54 -5.52 -24.70
CA VAL A 8 15.40 -4.61 -24.52
C VAL A 8 14.29 -4.96 -25.51
N THR A 9 14.63 -5.21 -26.77
CA THR A 9 13.66 -5.60 -27.80
C THR A 9 12.92 -6.89 -27.39
N LYS A 10 13.66 -7.94 -27.02
CA LYS A 10 13.11 -9.23 -26.57
C LYS A 10 12.29 -9.07 -25.30
N PHE A 11 12.77 -8.31 -24.32
CA PHE A 11 12.00 -8.06 -23.11
C PHE A 11 10.65 -7.39 -23.41
N ARG A 12 10.63 -6.40 -24.30
CA ARG A 12 9.39 -5.73 -24.74
C ARG A 12 8.47 -6.68 -25.51
N GLU A 13 9.01 -7.59 -26.34
CA GLU A 13 8.23 -8.65 -26.97
C GLU A 13 7.60 -9.58 -25.93
N TYR A 14 8.33 -9.95 -24.88
CA TYR A 14 7.82 -10.80 -23.81
C TYR A 14 6.68 -10.14 -23.01
N LEU A 15 6.79 -8.83 -22.75
CA LEU A 15 5.74 -8.05 -22.09
C LEU A 15 4.43 -7.99 -22.90
N ARG A 16 4.50 -8.13 -24.23
CA ARG A 16 3.31 -8.17 -25.10
C ARG A 16 2.54 -9.49 -25.02
N VAL A 17 3.16 -10.55 -24.48
CA VAL A 17 2.48 -11.83 -24.24
C VAL A 17 1.56 -11.68 -23.03
N LYS A 18 0.25 -11.78 -23.24
CA LYS A 18 -0.78 -11.48 -22.23
C LYS A 18 -1.03 -12.68 -21.32
N THR A 19 -0.22 -12.80 -20.28
CA THR A 19 -0.34 -13.86 -19.26
C THR A 19 -1.09 -13.40 -18.01
N GLU A 20 -2.05 -12.48 -18.16
CA GLU A 20 -2.82 -11.95 -17.05
C GLU A 20 -3.95 -12.89 -16.62
N HIS A 21 -4.16 -12.98 -15.32
CA HIS A 21 -5.33 -13.69 -14.79
C HIS A 21 -6.63 -12.94 -15.10
N PRO A 22 -7.77 -13.65 -15.25
CA PRO A 22 -7.97 -15.09 -15.04
C PRO A 22 -7.71 -15.96 -16.28
N THR A 23 -7.40 -15.38 -17.44
CA THR A 23 -7.24 -16.09 -18.72
C THR A 23 -5.85 -15.88 -19.34
N PRO A 24 -4.78 -16.35 -18.69
CA PRO A 24 -3.41 -16.14 -19.16
C PRO A 24 -3.13 -16.91 -20.47
N ASP A 25 -2.49 -16.25 -21.44
CA ASP A 25 -2.00 -16.87 -22.67
C ASP A 25 -0.70 -17.66 -22.44
N TYR A 26 -0.79 -18.75 -21.69
CA TYR A 26 0.36 -19.63 -21.44
C TYR A 26 0.86 -20.33 -22.71
N VAL A 27 0.00 -20.56 -23.70
CA VAL A 27 0.38 -21.17 -24.98
C VAL A 27 1.27 -20.22 -25.78
N GLY A 28 0.90 -18.94 -25.88
CA GLY A 28 1.72 -17.90 -26.49
C GLY A 28 3.02 -17.69 -25.72
N CYS A 29 2.96 -17.71 -24.39
CA CYS A 29 4.14 -17.61 -23.53
C CYS A 29 5.12 -18.77 -23.74
N GLN A 30 4.63 -20.00 -23.75
CA GLN A 30 5.42 -21.18 -24.05
C GLN A 30 6.09 -21.08 -25.42
N ARG A 31 5.35 -20.67 -26.44
CA ARG A 31 5.89 -20.50 -27.80
C ARG A 31 7.00 -19.46 -27.82
N TYR A 32 6.79 -18.32 -27.17
CA TYR A 32 7.79 -17.25 -27.09
C TYR A 32 9.08 -17.72 -26.40
N LEU A 33 8.96 -18.33 -25.21
CA LEU A 33 10.11 -18.83 -24.45
C LEU A 33 10.81 -19.98 -25.18
N PHE A 34 10.06 -20.85 -25.86
CA PHE A 34 10.63 -21.94 -26.66
C PHE A 34 11.47 -21.41 -27.82
N ASN A 35 10.98 -20.38 -28.52
CA ASN A 35 11.74 -19.72 -29.58
C ASN A 35 13.04 -19.11 -29.03
N LEU A 36 13.02 -18.50 -27.85
CA LEU A 36 14.26 -18.00 -27.21
C LEU A 36 15.26 -19.14 -26.97
N ALA A 37 14.81 -20.27 -26.40
CA ALA A 37 15.70 -21.41 -26.18
C ALA A 37 16.30 -21.94 -27.49
N ASP A 38 15.49 -22.03 -28.54
CA ASP A 38 15.90 -22.51 -29.86
C ASP A 38 16.95 -21.59 -30.51
N GLU A 39 16.84 -20.27 -30.34
CA GLU A 39 17.85 -19.30 -30.81
C GLU A 39 19.25 -19.57 -30.25
N LEU A 40 19.35 -20.11 -29.03
CA LEU A 40 20.61 -20.41 -28.36
C LEU A 40 20.97 -21.91 -28.37
N GLY A 41 20.12 -22.76 -28.96
CA GLY A 41 20.27 -24.21 -28.92
C GLY A 41 20.21 -24.80 -27.51
N ILE A 42 19.41 -24.20 -26.62
CA ILE A 42 19.24 -24.67 -25.23
C ILE A 42 18.11 -25.70 -25.18
N ALA A 43 18.34 -26.82 -24.50
CA ALA A 43 17.32 -27.84 -24.31
C ALA A 43 16.12 -27.27 -23.52
N ARG A 44 14.90 -27.54 -23.99
CA ARG A 44 13.67 -27.00 -23.42
C ARG A 44 12.59 -28.06 -23.30
N ARG A 45 11.76 -27.94 -22.26
CA ARG A 45 10.55 -28.77 -22.07
C ARG A 45 9.46 -27.99 -21.34
N ALA A 46 8.22 -28.43 -21.51
CA ALA A 46 7.09 -27.97 -20.71
C ALA A 46 6.60 -29.12 -19.83
N VAL A 47 6.18 -28.82 -18.60
CA VAL A 47 5.65 -29.79 -17.63
C VAL A 47 4.44 -29.19 -16.95
N GLU A 48 3.32 -29.90 -16.93
CA GLU A 48 2.16 -29.49 -16.13
C GLU A 48 2.25 -30.13 -14.74
N ALA A 49 1.91 -29.37 -13.70
CA ALA A 49 1.85 -29.92 -12.35
C ALA A 49 0.70 -30.92 -12.23
N CYS A 50 0.84 -31.93 -11.36
CA CYS A 50 -0.21 -32.93 -11.11
C CYS A 50 -0.68 -32.92 -9.66
N SER A 51 -1.94 -33.27 -9.42
CA SER A 51 -2.49 -33.40 -8.08
C SER A 51 -2.01 -34.71 -7.41
N PHE A 52 -1.12 -34.58 -6.42
CA PHE A 52 -0.61 -35.73 -5.66
C PHE A 52 -1.73 -36.41 -4.84
N PRO A 53 -1.80 -37.76 -4.77
CA PRO A 53 -0.82 -38.76 -5.20
C PRO A 53 -0.95 -39.27 -6.66
N SER A 54 -1.89 -38.74 -7.45
CA SER A 54 -2.11 -39.22 -8.82
C SER A 54 -1.32 -38.39 -9.84
N LYS A 55 -0.29 -39.00 -10.45
CA LYS A 55 0.43 -38.41 -11.59
C LYS A 55 -0.46 -38.20 -12.82
N PHE A 56 -1.64 -38.83 -12.84
CA PHE A 56 -2.57 -38.80 -13.97
C PHE A 56 -3.54 -37.62 -13.93
N ASN A 57 -3.59 -36.86 -12.82
CA ASN A 57 -4.43 -35.68 -12.70
C ASN A 57 -3.58 -34.42 -12.89
N ALA A 58 -3.09 -34.23 -14.12
CA ALA A 58 -2.46 -32.99 -14.54
C ALA A 58 -3.40 -31.81 -14.30
N ILE A 59 -2.82 -30.65 -14.05
CA ILE A 59 -3.52 -29.37 -13.95
C ILE A 59 -3.38 -28.72 -15.33
N PRO A 60 -4.34 -28.96 -16.22
CA PRO A 60 -4.20 -28.56 -17.61
C PRO A 60 -4.12 -27.04 -17.71
N GLY A 61 -3.26 -26.58 -18.61
CA GLY A 61 -3.17 -25.16 -18.96
C GLY A 61 -2.30 -24.34 -18.00
N LYS A 62 -1.56 -24.94 -17.06
CA LYS A 62 -0.56 -24.27 -16.22
C LYS A 62 0.82 -24.94 -16.41
N PRO A 63 1.52 -24.72 -17.54
CA PRO A 63 2.80 -25.35 -17.80
C PRO A 63 3.97 -24.62 -17.12
N PHE A 64 4.81 -25.37 -16.41
CA PHE A 64 6.19 -24.99 -16.14
C PHE A 64 7.00 -25.10 -17.42
N ILE A 65 7.78 -24.08 -17.74
CA ILE A 65 8.73 -24.10 -18.86
C ILE A 65 10.14 -24.20 -18.27
N ILE A 66 10.88 -25.21 -18.70
CA ILE A 66 12.21 -25.50 -18.15
C ILE A 66 13.22 -25.52 -19.29
N MET A 67 14.17 -24.60 -19.24
CA MET A 67 15.36 -24.60 -20.09
C MET A 67 16.53 -25.15 -19.31
N THR A 68 17.35 -26.00 -19.94
CA THR A 68 18.45 -26.70 -19.26
C THR A 68 19.74 -26.56 -20.03
N ILE A 69 20.78 -26.11 -19.32
CA ILE A 69 22.15 -26.05 -19.78
C ILE A 69 22.95 -27.08 -18.98
N PRO A 70 23.31 -28.23 -19.57
CA PRO A 70 24.04 -29.28 -18.87
C PRO A 70 25.38 -28.81 -18.33
N GLY A 71 25.67 -29.13 -17.07
CA GLY A 71 26.99 -28.90 -16.49
C GLY A 71 28.03 -29.89 -17.01
N SER A 72 29.31 -29.58 -16.80
CA SER A 72 30.40 -30.54 -17.04
C SER A 72 30.50 -31.62 -15.96
N GLN A 73 29.84 -31.42 -14.81
CA GLN A 73 29.75 -32.33 -13.67
C GLN A 73 28.27 -32.52 -13.26
N PRO A 74 27.48 -33.30 -14.03
CA PRO A 74 26.02 -33.45 -13.87
C PRO A 74 25.58 -34.18 -12.57
N GLU A 75 26.52 -34.75 -11.84
CA GLU A 75 26.34 -35.31 -10.50
C GLU A 75 26.22 -34.24 -9.41
N LEU A 76 26.76 -33.04 -9.66
CA LEU A 76 26.63 -31.92 -8.74
C LEU A 76 25.19 -31.41 -8.70
N LYS A 77 24.76 -30.95 -7.52
CA LYS A 77 23.49 -30.21 -7.39
C LYS A 77 23.47 -28.99 -8.31
N SER A 78 22.33 -28.73 -8.95
CA SER A 78 22.14 -27.69 -9.96
C SER A 78 21.92 -26.30 -9.36
N VAL A 79 21.96 -25.29 -10.24
CA VAL A 79 21.47 -23.93 -9.96
C VAL A 79 20.19 -23.71 -10.76
N VAL A 80 19.13 -23.25 -10.09
CA VAL A 80 17.87 -22.85 -10.73
C VAL A 80 17.77 -21.33 -10.73
N LEU A 81 17.54 -20.76 -11.92
CA LEU A 81 17.18 -19.36 -12.13
C LEU A 81 15.68 -19.31 -12.34
N TYR A 82 14.94 -18.83 -11.34
CA TYR A 82 13.49 -18.91 -11.33
C TYR A 82 12.83 -17.60 -11.76
N SER A 83 11.74 -17.73 -12.50
CA SER A 83 10.82 -16.65 -12.82
C SER A 83 9.42 -17.23 -12.84
N HIS A 84 8.39 -16.46 -12.52
CA HIS A 84 7.03 -16.80 -12.92
C HIS A 84 6.66 -16.10 -14.24
N THR A 85 5.58 -16.56 -14.87
CA THR A 85 5.13 -16.11 -16.20
C THR A 85 3.82 -15.35 -16.14
N ASP A 86 2.96 -15.69 -15.19
CA ASP A 86 1.68 -15.04 -14.97
C ASP A 86 1.85 -13.65 -14.38
N VAL A 87 0.80 -12.85 -14.50
CA VAL A 87 0.78 -11.49 -13.99
C VAL A 87 -0.60 -11.18 -13.41
N VAL A 88 -0.67 -10.30 -12.41
CA VAL A 88 -1.95 -9.76 -11.95
C VAL A 88 -2.71 -8.99 -13.05
N PRO A 89 -4.05 -8.92 -12.97
CA PRO A 89 -4.86 -8.13 -13.91
C PRO A 89 -4.43 -6.66 -13.98
N ALA A 90 -4.49 -6.07 -15.19
CA ALA A 90 -4.25 -4.63 -15.37
C ALA A 90 -5.57 -3.85 -15.53
N VAL A 91 -5.83 -2.87 -14.66
CA VAL A 91 -6.98 -1.96 -14.78
C VAL A 91 -6.67 -0.89 -15.82
N LYS A 92 -7.03 -1.14 -17.08
CA LYS A 92 -6.61 -0.34 -18.25
C LYS A 92 -6.75 1.17 -18.08
N ASP A 93 -7.85 1.65 -17.48
CA ASP A 93 -8.14 3.08 -17.32
C ASP A 93 -7.16 3.79 -16.37
N GLN A 94 -6.43 3.06 -15.54
CA GLN A 94 -5.43 3.61 -14.62
C GLN A 94 -4.02 3.68 -15.24
N TRP A 95 -3.84 3.17 -16.46
CA TRP A 95 -2.53 3.14 -17.09
C TRP A 95 -2.35 4.30 -18.07
N LYS A 96 -1.18 4.96 -17.99
CA LYS A 96 -0.77 6.01 -18.93
C LYS A 96 -0.62 5.49 -20.37
N TYR A 97 -0.20 4.23 -20.52
CA TYR A 97 -0.02 3.54 -21.80
C TYR A 97 -0.65 2.16 -21.70
N ASP A 98 -1.06 1.55 -22.82
CA ASP A 98 -1.59 0.18 -22.81
C ASP A 98 -0.61 -0.76 -22.08
N PRO A 99 -1.06 -1.50 -21.02
CA PRO A 99 -0.20 -2.35 -20.19
C PRO A 99 0.56 -3.42 -20.96
N TYR A 100 0.11 -3.79 -22.16
CA TYR A 100 0.69 -4.81 -23.01
C TYR A 100 1.28 -4.24 -24.29
N SER A 101 1.39 -2.92 -24.44
CA SER A 101 2.10 -2.31 -25.57
C SER A 101 3.62 -2.41 -25.45
N ALA A 102 4.11 -2.60 -24.21
CA ALA A 102 5.51 -2.45 -23.83
C ALA A 102 6.07 -1.10 -24.33
N HIS A 103 5.35 -0.02 -24.01
CA HIS A 103 5.72 1.33 -24.42
C HIS A 103 7.06 1.71 -23.76
N LYS A 104 8.00 2.22 -24.57
CA LYS A 104 9.26 2.76 -24.08
C LYS A 104 9.28 4.25 -24.37
N ASP A 105 9.44 5.06 -23.33
CA ASP A 105 9.45 6.51 -23.47
C ASP A 105 10.82 7.04 -23.95
N GLU A 106 10.92 8.36 -24.10
CA GLU A 106 12.14 9.05 -24.53
C GLU A 106 13.29 8.97 -23.51
N HIS A 107 12.98 8.69 -22.24
CA HIS A 107 13.95 8.50 -21.17
C HIS A 107 14.43 7.04 -21.04
N GLY A 108 13.85 6.13 -21.83
CA GLY A 108 14.18 4.71 -21.81
C GLY A 108 13.39 3.89 -20.78
N ASN A 109 12.42 4.48 -20.08
CA ASN A 109 11.55 3.77 -19.17
C ASN A 109 10.60 2.88 -19.96
N ILE A 110 10.40 1.64 -19.51
CA ILE A 110 9.51 0.67 -20.14
C ILE A 110 8.28 0.47 -19.27
N TYR A 111 7.12 0.76 -19.84
CA TYR A 111 5.82 0.58 -19.19
C TYR A 111 5.17 -0.70 -19.71
N GLY A 112 4.89 -1.63 -18.82
CA GLY A 112 4.10 -2.81 -19.12
C GLY A 112 3.82 -3.68 -17.90
N ARG A 113 2.67 -4.38 -17.90
CA ARG A 113 2.35 -5.37 -16.88
C ARG A 113 3.32 -6.55 -17.01
N GLY A 114 3.87 -6.98 -15.87
CA GLY A 114 4.94 -7.98 -15.85
C GLY A 114 6.35 -7.38 -15.88
N ALA A 115 6.50 -6.06 -16.07
CA ALA A 115 7.82 -5.46 -16.28
C ALA A 115 8.72 -5.58 -15.06
N GLN A 116 8.25 -5.23 -13.87
CA GLN A 116 9.01 -5.43 -12.64
C GLN A 116 8.81 -6.83 -12.06
N ASP A 117 7.55 -7.27 -11.98
CA ASP A 117 7.13 -8.53 -11.37
C ASP A 117 6.52 -9.48 -12.42
N MET A 118 7.24 -10.50 -12.88
CA MET A 118 8.71 -10.61 -12.78
C MET A 118 9.39 -10.94 -14.12
N LYS A 119 8.74 -10.63 -15.25
CA LYS A 119 9.25 -10.96 -16.59
C LYS A 119 10.62 -10.36 -16.88
N SER A 120 11.00 -9.26 -16.23
CA SER A 120 12.35 -8.68 -16.34
C SER A 120 13.41 -9.61 -15.79
N VAL A 121 13.19 -10.21 -14.62
CA VAL A 121 14.15 -11.09 -13.96
C VAL A 121 14.46 -12.31 -14.83
N GLY A 122 13.43 -13.00 -15.32
CA GLY A 122 13.60 -14.11 -16.26
C GLY A 122 14.32 -13.70 -17.55
N SER A 123 14.02 -12.50 -18.07
CA SER A 123 14.70 -11.96 -19.26
C SER A 123 16.17 -11.66 -19.00
N GLN A 124 16.52 -11.11 -17.82
CA GLN A 124 17.90 -10.83 -17.43
C GLN A 124 18.73 -12.12 -17.33
N TYR A 125 18.17 -13.18 -16.73
CA TYR A 125 18.82 -14.48 -16.67
C TYR A 125 19.12 -15.03 -18.07
N PHE A 126 18.12 -15.02 -18.95
CA PHE A 126 18.29 -15.50 -20.32
C PHE A 126 19.34 -14.68 -21.09
N GLU A 127 19.29 -13.35 -20.98
CA GLU A 127 20.20 -12.46 -21.69
C GLU A 127 21.64 -12.46 -21.10
N ALA A 128 21.80 -12.81 -19.81
CA ALA A 128 23.11 -13.09 -19.24
C ALA A 128 23.72 -14.36 -19.85
N ILE A 129 22.92 -15.43 -20.00
CA ILE A 129 23.34 -16.65 -20.69
C ILE A 129 23.70 -16.36 -22.15
N ARG A 130 22.87 -15.60 -22.89
CA ARG A 130 23.15 -15.18 -24.26
C ARG A 130 24.53 -14.52 -24.39
N ARG A 131 24.82 -13.55 -23.52
CA ARG A 131 26.12 -12.84 -23.50
C ARG A 131 27.28 -13.77 -23.16
N HIS A 132 27.10 -14.74 -22.27
CA HIS A 132 28.12 -15.75 -21.98
C HIS A 132 28.39 -16.67 -23.18
N PHE A 133 27.34 -17.11 -23.87
CA PHE A 133 27.46 -17.94 -25.08
C PHE A 133 28.19 -17.21 -26.21
N GLN A 134 27.89 -15.92 -26.41
CA GLN A 134 28.60 -15.06 -27.37
C GLN A 134 30.09 -14.90 -27.03
N ARG A 135 30.45 -14.93 -25.75
CA ARG A 135 31.85 -14.92 -25.27
C ARG A 135 32.50 -16.31 -25.27
N GLY A 136 31.84 -17.32 -25.81
CA GLY A 136 32.34 -18.70 -25.90
C GLY A 136 32.15 -19.56 -24.65
N LYS A 137 31.61 -19.01 -23.55
CA LYS A 137 31.33 -19.77 -22.32
C LYS A 137 29.97 -20.47 -22.43
N LYS A 138 29.99 -21.74 -22.84
CA LYS A 138 28.76 -22.55 -23.04
C LYS A 138 28.49 -23.60 -21.96
N GLN A 139 29.42 -23.80 -21.03
CA GLN A 139 29.32 -24.81 -19.99
C GLN A 139 29.89 -24.31 -18.67
N TRP A 140 29.32 -24.78 -17.56
CA TRP A 140 29.76 -24.55 -16.19
C TRP A 140 29.86 -25.90 -15.45
N PRO A 141 30.50 -25.98 -14.27
CA PRO A 141 30.56 -27.24 -13.53
C PRO A 141 29.16 -27.81 -13.21
N ARG A 142 28.25 -26.97 -12.72
CA ARG A 142 26.88 -27.36 -12.36
C ARG A 142 25.93 -27.16 -13.54
N THR A 143 24.93 -28.01 -13.63
CA THR A 143 23.77 -27.78 -14.51
C THR A 143 23.04 -26.52 -14.09
N ILE A 144 22.66 -25.70 -15.07
CA ILE A 144 21.83 -24.51 -14.87
C ILE A 144 20.47 -24.81 -15.48
N HIS A 145 19.42 -24.63 -14.69
CA HIS A 145 18.05 -24.61 -15.19
C HIS A 145 17.53 -23.18 -15.11
N ILE A 146 16.83 -22.74 -16.15
CA ILE A 146 15.97 -21.56 -16.07
C ILE A 146 14.54 -22.09 -16.06
N VAL A 147 13.81 -21.77 -14.99
CA VAL A 147 12.47 -22.30 -14.73
C VAL A 147 11.49 -21.14 -14.73
N TRP A 148 10.50 -21.23 -15.61
CA TRP A 148 9.38 -20.31 -15.73
C TRP A 148 8.13 -21.01 -15.21
N ALA A 149 7.64 -20.58 -14.05
CA ALA A 149 6.47 -21.16 -13.41
C ALA A 149 5.18 -20.42 -13.78
N PRO A 150 4.04 -21.12 -13.76
CA PRO A 150 2.72 -20.52 -13.76
C PRO A 150 2.20 -20.36 -12.32
N ASP A 151 1.12 -19.59 -12.17
CA ASP A 151 0.24 -19.55 -11.00
C ASP A 151 0.84 -18.91 -9.73
N GLU A 152 1.98 -18.22 -9.83
CA GLU A 152 2.63 -17.61 -8.66
C GLU A 152 1.75 -16.51 -8.07
N GLU A 153 1.15 -15.68 -8.92
CA GLU A 153 0.32 -14.52 -8.55
C GLU A 153 -1.00 -14.93 -7.87
N LEU A 154 -1.37 -16.22 -7.95
CA LEU A 154 -2.51 -16.82 -7.25
C LEU A 154 -2.11 -17.59 -5.98
N GLY A 155 -0.84 -17.49 -5.57
CA GLY A 155 -0.26 -18.15 -4.41
C GLY A 155 0.40 -19.50 -4.70
N GLY A 156 0.55 -19.90 -5.97
CA GLY A 156 1.31 -21.08 -6.38
C GLY A 156 0.74 -22.43 -5.94
N VAL A 157 -0.53 -22.48 -5.53
CA VAL A 157 -1.21 -23.68 -5.01
C VAL A 157 -1.33 -24.77 -6.08
N ASP A 158 -1.70 -24.38 -7.30
CA ASP A 158 -1.75 -25.30 -8.43
C ASP A 158 -0.40 -25.40 -9.16
N GLY A 159 0.44 -24.38 -9.03
CA GLY A 159 1.80 -24.36 -9.55
C GLY A 159 2.81 -25.03 -8.60
N MET A 160 3.69 -24.22 -8.02
CA MET A 160 4.91 -24.69 -7.35
C MET A 160 4.62 -25.65 -6.18
N GLN A 161 3.54 -25.43 -5.42
CA GLN A 161 3.19 -26.28 -4.26
C GLN A 161 2.99 -27.76 -4.63
N LYS A 162 2.49 -28.02 -5.84
CA LYS A 162 2.32 -29.38 -6.37
C LYS A 162 3.55 -29.85 -7.11
N PHE A 163 4.18 -28.98 -7.90
CA PHE A 163 5.37 -29.32 -8.68
C PHE A 163 6.53 -29.82 -7.80
N VAL A 164 6.77 -29.23 -6.62
CA VAL A 164 7.85 -29.68 -5.72
C VAL A 164 7.75 -31.13 -5.25
N LYS A 165 6.57 -31.76 -5.39
CA LYS A 165 6.32 -33.16 -5.00
C LYS A 165 6.56 -34.14 -6.15
N MET A 166 6.77 -33.64 -7.37
CA MET A 166 6.90 -34.44 -8.60
C MET A 166 8.33 -34.95 -8.83
N GLU A 167 8.45 -36.00 -9.63
CA GLU A 167 9.74 -36.58 -10.03
C GLU A 167 10.53 -35.58 -10.89
N GLU A 168 9.84 -34.86 -11.76
CA GLU A 168 10.39 -33.84 -12.64
C GLU A 168 11.06 -32.68 -11.89
N PHE A 169 10.62 -32.38 -10.66
CA PHE A 169 11.28 -31.41 -9.76
C PHE A 169 12.50 -32.04 -9.08
N ARG A 170 12.40 -33.31 -8.64
CA ARG A 170 13.54 -34.04 -8.06
C ARG A 170 14.68 -34.18 -9.08
N ASP A 171 14.35 -34.38 -10.35
CA ASP A 171 15.30 -34.48 -11.46
C ASP A 171 16.07 -33.19 -11.74
N LEU A 172 15.56 -32.04 -11.28
CA LEU A 172 16.32 -30.79 -11.33
C LEU A 172 17.55 -30.84 -10.41
N LYS A 173 17.62 -31.77 -9.43
CA LYS A 173 18.72 -31.90 -8.46
C LYS A 173 19.09 -30.56 -7.81
N LEU A 174 18.08 -29.79 -7.40
CA LEU A 174 18.25 -28.42 -6.91
C LEU A 174 19.28 -28.32 -5.79
N GLY A 175 20.30 -27.47 -5.99
CA GLY A 175 21.27 -27.09 -4.96
C GLY A 175 21.11 -25.65 -4.47
N PHE A 176 20.73 -24.76 -5.38
CA PHE A 176 20.51 -23.34 -5.10
C PHE A 176 19.51 -22.76 -6.10
N MET A 177 18.61 -21.90 -5.63
CA MET A 177 17.59 -21.23 -6.45
C MET A 177 17.70 -19.73 -6.26
N LEU A 178 17.85 -18.98 -7.35
CA LEU A 178 17.60 -17.55 -7.34
C LEU A 178 16.13 -17.33 -7.69
N ASP A 179 15.44 -16.65 -6.79
CA ASP A 179 14.01 -16.31 -6.88
C ASP A 179 13.86 -14.77 -6.89
N GLU A 180 12.63 -14.30 -7.04
CA GLU A 180 12.28 -12.89 -6.99
C GLU A 180 12.81 -12.19 -5.72
N GLY A 181 13.24 -10.95 -5.89
CA GLY A 181 13.61 -10.05 -4.80
C GLY A 181 12.95 -8.69 -5.00
N LEU A 182 12.75 -7.95 -3.91
CA LEU A 182 12.07 -6.66 -3.95
C LEU A 182 12.83 -5.64 -4.84
N ALA A 183 12.18 -5.18 -5.91
CA ALA A 183 12.58 -3.97 -6.62
C ALA A 183 12.25 -2.75 -5.73
N SER A 184 13.19 -2.33 -4.90
CA SER A 184 13.03 -1.13 -4.08
C SER A 184 13.36 0.11 -4.89
N GLU A 185 12.35 0.91 -5.23
CA GLU A 185 12.50 2.36 -5.34
C GLU A 185 11.75 2.99 -4.18
N THR A 186 12.38 2.96 -3.00
CA THR A 186 11.99 3.77 -1.83
C THR A 186 10.49 3.80 -1.54
N SER A 187 9.96 2.73 -0.97
CA SER A 187 8.61 2.64 -0.39
C SER A 187 8.35 3.67 0.74
N SER A 188 9.33 4.51 1.07
CA SER A 188 9.28 5.54 2.11
C SER A 188 8.32 6.68 1.81
N PHE A 189 8.02 6.96 0.53
CA PHE A 189 7.14 8.08 0.18
C PHE A 189 5.68 7.85 0.60
N LYS A 190 5.12 6.65 0.39
CA LYS A 190 3.71 6.35 0.69
C LYS A 190 3.39 6.41 2.19
N GLN A 191 4.31 6.02 3.06
CA GLN A 191 4.11 6.07 4.53
C GLN A 191 4.49 7.42 5.15
N SER A 192 5.19 8.29 4.42
CA SER A 192 5.71 9.57 4.91
C SER A 192 4.61 10.46 5.51
N PHE A 193 3.45 10.54 4.85
CA PHE A 193 2.31 11.33 5.33
C PHE A 193 1.77 10.81 6.67
N ILE A 194 1.54 9.50 6.77
CA ILE A 194 1.04 8.84 7.98
C ILE A 194 2.01 9.08 9.14
N ASN A 195 3.31 8.89 8.89
CA ASN A 195 4.34 9.10 9.90
C ASN A 195 4.38 10.56 10.38
N SER A 196 4.26 11.53 9.47
CA SER A 196 4.19 12.94 9.81
C SER A 196 2.94 13.28 10.64
N ALA A 197 1.77 12.77 10.26
CA ALA A 197 0.52 12.98 10.99
C ALA A 197 0.56 12.36 12.40
N LEU A 198 1.08 11.14 12.53
CA LEU A 198 1.23 10.46 13.83
C LEU A 198 2.28 11.12 14.72
N SER A 199 3.38 11.61 14.14
CA SER A 199 4.39 12.37 14.89
C SER A 199 3.80 13.65 15.48
N PHE A 200 2.96 14.36 14.71
CA PHE A 200 2.27 15.55 15.20
C PHE A 200 1.24 15.22 16.29
N ARG A 201 0.49 14.13 16.13
CA ARG A 201 -0.41 13.64 17.18
C ARG A 201 0.35 13.37 18.48
N GLU A 202 1.54 12.79 18.40
CA GLU A 202 2.38 12.52 19.57
C GLU A 202 2.89 13.80 20.23
N GLU A 203 3.27 14.82 19.44
CA GLU A 203 3.61 16.15 19.94
C GLU A 203 2.46 16.75 20.77
N GLN A 204 1.24 16.72 20.24
CA GLN A 204 0.05 17.23 20.94
C GLN A 204 -0.28 16.40 22.20
N ARG A 205 -0.07 15.07 22.15
CA ARG A 205 -0.23 14.20 23.32
C ARG A 205 0.77 14.53 24.43
N LEU A 206 2.01 14.86 24.07
CA LEU A 206 3.04 15.27 25.02
C LEU A 206 2.73 16.63 25.65
N LEU A 207 2.19 17.59 24.89
CA LEU A 207 1.71 18.86 25.44
C LEU A 207 0.64 18.64 26.52
N LEU A 208 -0.32 17.76 26.25
CA LEU A 208 -1.38 17.42 27.21
C LEU A 208 -0.84 16.68 28.45
N LYS A 209 0.17 15.82 28.29
CA LYS A 209 0.75 15.05 29.40
C LYS A 209 1.64 15.90 30.31
N ASN A 210 2.37 16.86 29.73
CA ASN A 210 3.38 17.65 30.43
C ASN A 210 2.81 18.90 31.10
N ASP A 211 1.61 19.33 30.73
CA ASP A 211 0.93 20.49 31.30
C ASP A 211 -0.39 20.07 31.94
N SER A 212 -0.42 20.01 33.28
CA SER A 212 -1.60 19.63 34.06
C SER A 212 -2.74 20.64 33.99
N THR A 213 -2.49 21.85 33.49
CA THR A 213 -3.52 22.88 33.28
C THR A 213 -4.28 22.68 31.99
N LYS A 214 -3.71 21.93 31.02
CA LYS A 214 -4.37 21.63 29.75
C LYS A 214 -5.38 20.50 29.88
N ARG A 215 -6.40 20.57 29.03
CA ARG A 215 -7.41 19.55 28.80
C ARG A 215 -7.42 19.16 27.33
N LEU A 216 -8.20 18.15 26.98
CA LEU A 216 -8.20 17.61 25.62
C LEU A 216 -8.66 18.65 24.59
N GLY A 217 -9.57 19.54 24.99
CA GLY A 217 -10.03 20.66 24.18
C GLY A 217 -9.04 21.81 24.01
N ASP A 218 -7.87 21.79 24.66
CA ASP A 218 -6.84 22.83 24.55
C ASP A 218 -5.71 22.46 23.56
N VAL A 219 -5.75 21.25 23.00
CA VAL A 219 -4.75 20.73 22.06
C VAL A 219 -5.42 20.33 20.75
N ILE A 220 -4.64 20.26 19.68
CA ILE A 220 -5.13 19.74 18.41
C ILE A 220 -5.17 18.22 18.52
N THR A 221 -6.31 17.61 18.22
CA THR A 221 -6.43 16.14 18.12
C THR A 221 -6.52 15.73 16.66
N LEU A 222 -5.85 14.63 16.33
CA LEU A 222 -5.79 14.09 14.97
C LEU A 222 -6.00 12.58 15.03
N ASN A 223 -6.94 12.08 14.24
CA ASN A 223 -7.20 10.65 14.08
C ASN A 223 -7.28 10.27 12.60
N ILE A 224 -6.63 9.17 12.25
CA ILE A 224 -6.85 8.50 10.95
C ILE A 224 -8.11 7.65 11.11
N THR A 225 -9.18 8.00 10.41
CA THR A 225 -10.48 7.33 10.56
C THR A 225 -10.72 6.26 9.50
N LYS A 226 -10.12 6.41 8.32
CA LYS A 226 -10.25 5.48 7.20
C LYS A 226 -8.99 5.48 6.34
N VAL A 227 -8.59 4.30 5.88
CA VAL A 227 -7.56 4.13 4.85
C VAL A 227 -8.10 3.16 3.83
N GLU A 228 -8.19 3.57 2.57
CA GLU A 228 -8.73 2.76 1.47
C GLU A 228 -7.81 2.79 0.26
N GLY A 229 -7.51 1.62 -0.30
CA GLY A 229 -6.69 1.49 -1.50
C GLY A 229 -6.01 0.13 -1.57
N GLY A 230 -5.55 -0.23 -2.76
CA GLY A 230 -4.95 -1.53 -3.04
C GLY A 230 -5.91 -2.56 -3.60
N VAL A 231 -5.34 -3.57 -4.24
CA VAL A 231 -6.09 -4.64 -4.92
C VAL A 231 -5.85 -5.98 -4.24
N GLN A 232 -4.62 -6.25 -3.80
CA GLN A 232 -4.22 -7.50 -3.18
C GLN A 232 -3.28 -7.25 -2.00
N VAL A 233 -3.24 -8.18 -1.06
CA VAL A 233 -2.48 -8.08 0.19
C VAL A 233 -0.96 -8.06 -0.01
N ASN A 234 -0.48 -8.62 -1.12
CA ASN A 234 0.93 -8.69 -1.50
C ASN A 234 1.34 -7.61 -2.52
N VAL A 235 0.42 -6.73 -2.94
CA VAL A 235 0.70 -5.69 -3.93
C VAL A 235 0.69 -4.32 -3.25
N VAL A 236 1.79 -3.57 -3.42
CA VAL A 236 1.83 -2.18 -2.96
C VAL A 236 0.81 -1.37 -3.76
N PRO A 237 -0.15 -0.68 -3.10
CA PRO A 237 -1.22 0.03 -3.80
C PRO A 237 -0.66 1.16 -4.66
N ASP A 238 -1.12 1.30 -5.91
CA ASP A 238 -0.74 2.42 -6.79
C ASP A 238 -1.23 3.77 -6.24
N SER A 239 -2.43 3.78 -5.65
CA SER A 239 -3.01 4.91 -4.93
C SER A 239 -3.80 4.44 -3.72
N PHE A 240 -3.90 5.28 -2.71
CA PHE A 240 -4.78 5.07 -1.57
C PHE A 240 -5.24 6.43 -1.01
N THR A 241 -6.39 6.43 -0.35
CA THR A 241 -7.01 7.60 0.26
C THR A 241 -6.99 7.43 1.78
N ILE A 242 -6.58 8.49 2.49
CA ILE A 242 -6.61 8.56 3.95
C ILE A 242 -7.64 9.60 4.35
N LEU A 243 -8.55 9.24 5.25
CA LEU A 243 -9.44 10.21 5.89
C LEU A 243 -8.87 10.56 7.26
N LEU A 244 -8.65 11.85 7.46
CA LEU A 244 -8.22 12.44 8.72
C LEU A 244 -9.38 13.19 9.37
N ASP A 245 -9.58 12.93 10.67
CA ASP A 245 -10.38 13.76 11.54
C ASP A 245 -9.44 14.63 12.37
N VAL A 246 -9.48 15.94 12.16
CA VAL A 246 -8.68 16.92 12.89
C VAL A 246 -9.63 17.82 13.68
N ARG A 247 -9.44 17.88 15.00
CA ARG A 247 -10.17 18.80 15.90
C ARG A 247 -9.21 19.82 16.43
N THR A 248 -9.52 21.08 16.21
CA THR A 248 -8.70 22.22 16.60
C THR A 248 -9.39 23.01 17.71
N PRO A 249 -8.66 23.46 18.75
CA PRO A 249 -9.18 24.42 19.70
C PRO A 249 -9.40 25.78 19.01
N PRO A 250 -10.28 26.66 19.53
CA PRO A 250 -10.48 28.00 18.99
C PRO A 250 -9.23 28.89 19.13
N THR A 251 -8.27 28.51 19.98
CA THR A 251 -6.97 29.17 20.12
C THR A 251 -5.93 28.73 19.09
N ALA A 252 -6.20 27.68 18.29
CA ALA A 252 -5.27 27.21 17.28
C ALA A 252 -5.27 28.08 16.02
N ASP A 253 -4.09 28.27 15.44
CA ASP A 253 -3.96 28.90 14.12
C ASP A 253 -4.31 27.87 13.02
N LEU A 254 -5.49 28.04 12.43
CA LEU A 254 -5.96 27.19 11.34
C LEU A 254 -5.07 27.31 10.10
N ASN A 255 -4.53 28.49 9.79
CA ASN A 255 -3.64 28.67 8.65
C ASN A 255 -2.32 27.93 8.86
N GLU A 256 -1.80 27.90 10.08
CA GLU A 256 -0.61 27.12 10.40
C GLU A 256 -0.88 25.61 10.24
N MET A 257 -2.05 25.15 10.70
CA MET A 257 -2.45 23.74 10.53
C MET A 257 -2.57 23.35 9.05
N GLU A 258 -3.16 24.19 8.21
CA GLU A 258 -3.26 23.94 6.77
C GLU A 258 -1.89 23.89 6.10
N LYS A 259 -1.00 24.85 6.40
CA LYS A 259 0.38 24.85 5.91
C LYS A 259 1.11 23.56 6.32
N ARG A 260 0.85 23.07 7.52
CA ARG A 260 1.44 21.84 8.04
C ARG A 260 0.93 20.61 7.29
N ILE A 261 -0.37 20.51 7.01
CA ILE A 261 -0.95 19.45 6.17
C ILE A 261 -0.35 19.51 4.76
N ALA A 262 -0.30 20.69 4.15
CA ALA A 262 0.29 20.89 2.82
C ALA A 262 1.78 20.48 2.78
N SER A 263 2.54 20.79 3.84
CA SER A 263 3.92 20.33 4.01
C SER A 263 4.01 18.81 4.08
N TRP A 264 3.09 18.13 4.79
CA TRP A 264 3.08 16.67 4.85
C TRP A 264 2.77 16.05 3.48
N CYS A 265 1.82 16.61 2.73
CA CYS A 265 1.53 16.18 1.35
C CYS A 265 2.75 16.37 0.44
N THR A 266 3.38 17.54 0.50
CA THR A 266 4.59 17.84 -0.29
C THR A 266 5.73 16.87 0.02
N LYS A 267 5.95 16.55 1.30
CA LYS A 267 6.94 15.56 1.75
C LYS A 267 6.60 14.12 1.33
N ALA A 268 5.31 13.82 1.15
CA ALA A 268 4.83 12.51 0.72
C ALA A 268 4.93 12.28 -0.81
N GLY A 269 5.31 13.30 -1.58
CA GLY A 269 5.73 13.16 -2.97
C GLY A 269 4.81 13.88 -3.96
N ALA A 270 5.29 13.98 -5.20
CA ALA A 270 4.51 14.57 -6.30
C ALA A 270 3.23 13.74 -6.55
N GLY A 271 2.08 14.41 -6.61
CA GLY A 271 0.77 13.78 -6.83
C GLY A 271 -0.05 13.52 -5.56
N VAL A 272 0.51 13.75 -4.36
CA VAL A 272 -0.27 13.73 -3.13
C VAL A 272 -1.03 15.05 -2.99
N THR A 273 -2.36 14.96 -2.96
CA THR A 273 -3.27 16.10 -2.81
C THR A 273 -4.15 15.90 -1.58
N TYR A 274 -4.80 16.98 -1.14
CA TYR A 274 -5.77 16.93 -0.06
C TYR A 274 -6.95 17.83 -0.40
N GLU A 275 -8.12 17.47 0.14
CA GLU A 275 -9.33 18.27 0.09
C GLU A 275 -10.00 18.27 1.47
N PHE A 276 -10.71 19.35 1.78
CA PHE A 276 -11.50 19.41 3.00
C PHE A 276 -12.91 18.90 2.69
N ILE A 277 -13.22 17.70 3.18
CA ILE A 277 -14.60 17.19 3.18
C ILE A 277 -15.49 18.12 4.00
N ARG A 278 -14.94 18.63 5.12
CA ARG A 278 -15.61 19.59 5.99
C ARG A 278 -14.60 20.49 6.68
N LYS A 279 -14.82 21.79 6.63
CA LYS A 279 -14.00 22.81 7.29
C LYS A 279 -14.87 23.74 8.12
N SER A 280 -14.41 24.09 9.32
CA SER A 280 -15.09 25.00 10.25
C SER A 280 -14.05 25.96 10.81
N GLU A 281 -14.27 27.27 10.68
CA GLU A 281 -13.29 28.31 11.04
C GLU A 281 -13.72 29.13 12.25
N ILE A 282 -14.53 28.54 13.12
CA ILE A 282 -15.09 29.25 14.27
C ILE A 282 -14.01 29.40 15.35
N THR A 283 -13.69 30.64 15.67
CA THR A 283 -12.72 31.04 16.69
C THR A 283 -13.38 31.70 17.91
N ALA A 284 -14.71 31.85 17.89
CA ALA A 284 -15.46 32.61 18.87
C ALA A 284 -15.64 31.84 20.18
N VAL A 285 -14.85 32.20 21.19
CA VAL A 285 -14.95 31.64 22.54
C VAL A 285 -15.99 32.41 23.35
N THR A 286 -16.87 31.70 24.05
CA THR A 286 -17.80 32.34 25.00
C THR A 286 -17.04 32.81 26.25
N PRO A 287 -17.29 34.02 26.78
CA PRO A 287 -16.68 34.47 28.03
C PRO A 287 -17.12 33.62 29.23
N THR A 288 -16.20 33.32 30.17
CA THR A 288 -16.53 32.74 31.51
C THR A 288 -15.95 33.56 32.65
N THR A 289 -15.93 34.85 32.43
CA THR A 289 -15.56 35.83 33.44
C THR A 289 -16.82 36.26 34.18
N SER A 290 -16.68 36.65 35.43
CA SER A 290 -17.81 36.96 36.33
C SER A 290 -18.63 38.19 35.91
N ASP A 291 -18.09 39.00 35.00
CA ASP A 291 -18.73 40.16 34.38
C ASP A 291 -19.66 39.79 33.20
N ASP A 292 -19.56 38.57 32.66
CA ASP A 292 -20.54 38.08 31.67
C ASP A 292 -21.86 37.75 32.36
N PRO A 293 -22.99 38.36 31.96
CA PRO A 293 -24.27 38.21 32.67
C PRO A 293 -24.85 36.80 32.58
N PHE A 294 -24.56 36.05 31.51
CA PHE A 294 -25.06 34.70 31.32
C PHE A 294 -24.23 33.69 32.12
N TRP A 295 -22.90 33.78 32.06
CA TRP A 295 -22.00 32.97 32.87
C TRP A 295 -22.21 33.23 34.36
N SER A 296 -22.29 34.49 34.77
CA SER A 296 -22.45 34.87 36.18
C SER A 296 -23.76 34.32 36.78
N ALA A 297 -24.87 34.44 36.04
CA ALA A 297 -26.15 33.84 36.44
C ALA A 297 -26.04 32.31 36.57
N PHE A 298 -25.35 31.66 35.63
CA PHE A 298 -25.24 30.21 35.60
C PHE A 298 -24.31 29.65 36.67
N GLU A 299 -23.15 30.29 36.88
CA GLU A 299 -22.20 29.97 37.95
C GLU A 299 -22.84 30.13 39.33
N LYS A 300 -23.64 31.19 39.52
CA LYS A 300 -24.38 31.42 40.77
C LYS A 300 -25.33 30.25 41.07
N SER A 301 -26.12 29.82 40.09
CA SER A 301 -27.04 28.68 40.26
C SER A 301 -26.31 27.40 40.64
N LEU A 302 -25.15 27.09 40.03
CA LEU A 302 -24.37 25.91 40.42
C LEU A 302 -23.83 25.98 41.85
N LYS A 303 -23.39 27.17 42.29
CA LYS A 303 -22.88 27.36 43.66
C LYS A 303 -23.98 27.23 44.71
N GLU A 304 -25.18 27.75 44.44
CA GLU A 304 -26.34 27.61 45.32
C GLU A 304 -26.73 26.13 45.51
N GLU A 305 -26.66 25.34 44.43
CA GLU A 305 -26.89 23.89 44.45
C GLU A 305 -25.68 23.06 44.94
N LYS A 306 -24.59 23.72 45.36
CA LYS A 306 -23.35 23.09 45.84
C LYS A 306 -22.73 22.10 44.85
N CYS A 307 -22.92 22.32 43.54
CA CYS A 307 -22.31 21.50 42.50
C CYS A 307 -20.82 21.85 42.33
N SER A 308 -19.96 20.83 42.22
CA SER A 308 -18.59 21.02 41.73
C SER A 308 -18.58 21.02 40.20
N PHE A 309 -17.87 21.95 39.58
CA PHE A 309 -17.78 22.06 38.12
C PHE A 309 -16.37 22.46 37.68
N ASP A 310 -16.02 22.05 36.47
CA ASP A 310 -14.82 22.44 35.74
C ASP A 310 -15.21 23.07 34.40
N LYS A 311 -14.34 23.92 33.87
CA LYS A 311 -14.51 24.55 32.56
C LYS A 311 -13.60 23.86 31.55
N GLU A 312 -14.15 23.45 30.41
CA GLU A 312 -13.37 22.81 29.34
C GLU A 312 -13.95 23.21 27.97
N ILE A 313 -13.10 23.14 26.94
CA ILE A 313 -13.50 23.22 25.53
C ILE A 313 -13.88 21.81 25.08
N PHE A 314 -15.08 21.64 24.52
CA PHE A 314 -15.51 20.33 24.06
C PHE A 314 -14.86 20.01 22.70
N PRO A 315 -14.10 18.90 22.54
CA PRO A 315 -13.44 18.57 21.27
C PRO A 315 -14.41 18.00 20.21
N GLY A 316 -15.64 17.66 20.61
CA GLY A 316 -16.71 17.27 19.69
C GLY A 316 -17.37 18.47 19.03
N SER A 317 -18.33 18.22 18.14
CA SER A 317 -19.06 19.29 17.45
C SER A 317 -20.55 19.16 17.66
N THR A 318 -21.21 20.30 17.90
CA THR A 318 -22.65 20.42 18.15
C THR A 318 -23.27 21.41 17.17
N ASP A 319 -24.60 21.45 17.08
CA ASP A 319 -25.30 22.36 16.17
C ASP A 319 -25.16 23.84 16.54
N SER A 320 -24.73 24.15 17.76
CA SER A 320 -24.46 25.54 18.17
C SER A 320 -23.42 26.23 17.28
N ARG A 321 -22.54 25.45 16.61
CA ARG A 321 -21.57 26.00 15.65
C ARG A 321 -22.24 26.82 14.54
N PHE A 322 -23.38 26.36 14.02
CA PHE A 322 -24.07 27.04 12.92
C PHE A 322 -24.70 28.34 13.40
N VAL A 323 -25.21 28.33 14.64
CA VAL A 323 -25.79 29.53 15.25
C VAL A 323 -24.69 30.55 15.61
N ARG A 324 -23.52 30.08 16.06
CA ARG A 324 -22.33 30.94 16.31
C ARG A 324 -21.85 31.61 15.04
N GLU A 325 -21.81 30.88 13.94
CA GLU A 325 -21.35 31.39 12.65
C GLU A 325 -22.23 32.54 12.14
N VAL A 326 -23.56 32.41 12.27
CA VAL A 326 -24.50 33.42 11.78
C VAL A 326 -24.70 34.59 12.75
N HIS A 327 -24.85 34.30 14.05
CA HIS A 327 -25.31 35.28 15.03
C HIS A 327 -24.27 35.68 16.08
N LYS A 328 -23.08 35.06 16.07
CA LYS A 328 -21.99 35.31 17.04
C LYS A 328 -22.44 35.26 18.50
N LEU A 329 -23.40 34.38 18.81
CA LEU A 329 -23.96 34.24 20.14
C LEU A 329 -23.06 33.42 21.08
N CYS A 330 -23.16 33.72 22.37
CA CYS A 330 -22.57 32.94 23.44
C CYS A 330 -23.32 31.62 23.63
N PHE A 331 -22.60 30.49 23.68
CA PHE A 331 -23.17 29.20 24.02
C PHE A 331 -22.43 28.55 25.16
N ILE A 332 -23.24 28.04 26.09
CA ILE A 332 -22.80 27.27 27.21
C ILE A 332 -23.34 25.85 27.03
N GLY A 333 -22.46 24.88 26.77
CA GLY A 333 -22.86 23.47 26.71
C GLY A 333 -23.02 22.89 28.11
N LEU A 334 -23.74 21.78 28.27
CA LEU A 334 -23.95 21.15 29.57
C LEU A 334 -23.95 19.60 29.48
N VAL A 335 -23.00 18.88 30.11
CA VAL A 335 -22.88 17.39 30.05
C VAL A 335 -22.41 16.72 31.36
N ASP A 336 -23.07 15.75 31.98
CA ASP A 336 -22.75 15.17 33.31
C ASP A 336 -21.61 14.17 33.20
N ARG A 337 -21.05 13.90 34.39
CA ARG A 337 -20.55 12.57 34.70
C ARG A 337 -21.47 11.89 35.71
N ILE A 338 -22.20 10.87 35.26
CA ILE A 338 -22.77 9.86 36.15
C ILE A 338 -21.62 8.95 36.58
N SER A 339 -21.41 8.78 37.89
CA SER A 339 -20.28 8.09 38.53
C SER A 339 -20.06 6.62 38.13
N ASN A 340 -20.93 6.05 37.29
CA ASN A 340 -20.88 4.67 36.80
C ASN A 340 -21.02 4.54 35.26
N CYS A 341 -20.96 5.63 34.51
CA CYS A 341 -21.03 5.60 33.05
C CYS A 341 -19.64 5.88 32.44
N ARG A 342 -19.04 4.89 31.77
CA ARG A 342 -17.81 5.11 30.98
C ARG A 342 -18.15 6.03 29.80
N LEU A 343 -17.43 7.13 29.62
CA LEU A 343 -17.59 8.03 28.49
C LEU A 343 -17.34 7.27 27.17
N PHE A 344 -18.40 7.03 26.39
CA PHE A 344 -18.32 6.50 25.01
C PHE A 344 -18.97 7.50 24.06
N LEU A 345 -18.25 8.52 23.64
CA LEU A 345 -18.64 9.29 22.46
C LEU A 345 -18.28 8.46 21.23
N TYR A 346 -19.30 8.05 20.45
CA TYR A 346 -19.31 7.11 19.30
C TYR A 346 -19.53 5.62 19.58
N GLY A 347 -19.89 5.23 20.81
CA GLY A 347 -20.47 3.91 21.12
C GLY A 347 -21.97 4.00 21.38
N PHE A 348 -22.74 3.00 20.92
CA PHE A 348 -24.20 2.93 21.08
C PHE A 348 -24.68 3.13 22.54
N ASN A 349 -25.81 3.84 22.67
CA ASN A 349 -26.69 4.09 23.84
C ASN A 349 -26.42 5.33 24.71
N MET A 350 -27.25 6.35 24.46
CA MET A 350 -27.42 7.62 25.19
C MET A 350 -27.92 7.44 26.63
N HIS A 351 -27.52 8.33 27.56
CA HIS A 351 -28.40 9.28 28.27
C HIS A 351 -27.61 10.19 29.25
N LEU A 352 -28.23 11.31 29.65
CA LEU A 352 -27.70 12.66 29.92
C LEU A 352 -27.72 13.06 31.42
N PHE A 353 -26.85 14.00 31.83
CA PHE A 353 -27.04 15.19 32.71
C PHE A 353 -25.86 16.20 32.59
N ILE A 354 -25.28 16.92 33.59
CA ILE A 354 -24.67 18.28 33.52
C ILE A 354 -23.16 18.53 33.94
N PHE A 355 -22.36 19.24 33.10
CA PHE A 355 -21.06 19.96 33.30
C PHE A 355 -20.98 21.11 32.29
N ILE A 356 -20.54 22.28 32.70
CA ILE A 356 -20.63 23.50 31.89
C ILE A 356 -19.47 23.63 30.88
N TRP A 357 -19.78 23.81 29.61
CA TRP A 357 -18.83 23.95 28.51
C TRP A 357 -18.79 25.35 27.93
N LEU A 358 -17.61 25.75 27.50
CA LEU A 358 -17.39 26.84 26.55
C LEU A 358 -17.14 26.25 25.17
N LEU A 359 -18.04 26.53 24.23
CA LEU A 359 -17.99 25.95 22.89
C LEU A 359 -17.22 26.88 21.94
N SER A 360 -16.26 26.31 21.20
CA SER A 360 -15.66 26.90 19.99
C SER A 360 -16.70 27.06 18.89
#